data_AF-A0A7S2IMS0-F1
#
_entry.id   AF-A0A7S2IMS0-F1
#
_cell.length_a   1.000
_cell.length_b   1.000
_cell.length_c   1.000
_cell.angle_alpha   90.00
_cell.angle_beta   90.00
_cell.angle_gamma   90.00
#
_symmetry.space_group_name_H-M   'P 1'
#
loop_
_entity.id
_entity.type
_entity.pdbx_description
1 polymer ?
#
loop_
_entity_poly.entity_id
_entity_poly.type
_entity_poly.pdbx_seq_one_letter_code
_entity_poly.pdbx_strand_id
1 'polypeptide(L)'
;ALESTRGGQDAAQQAAGTLWNLAANNTANQDAIREAGGIGPLVELLCQGVASGASQKAAGALANLAAGQRNQDAIREAGAVPHLVSLLHAGEASEAAQQAAGALRNLAANNTANKNAV
;
A
#
# COMPACT_ATOMS: atom_id res chain seq x y z
N ALA A 1 -14.83 15.48 -20.41
CA ALA A 1 -13.87 15.75 -19.32
C ALA A 1 -14.01 14.80 -18.13
N LEU A 2 -15.21 14.28 -17.80
CA LEU A 2 -15.43 13.38 -16.65
C LEU A 2 -15.09 11.89 -16.92
N GLU A 3 -15.02 11.47 -18.18
CA GLU A 3 -14.75 10.08 -18.56
C GLU A 3 -13.27 9.70 -18.52
N SER A 4 -12.35 10.62 -18.82
CA SER A 4 -10.90 10.38 -18.70
C SER A 4 -10.45 10.18 -17.25
N THR A 5 -11.09 10.86 -16.30
CA THR A 5 -10.75 10.74 -14.88
C THR A 5 -11.23 9.41 -14.29
N ARG A 6 -12.41 8.93 -14.72
CA ARG A 6 -12.93 7.61 -14.33
C ARG A 6 -12.05 6.48 -14.86
N GLY A 7 -11.76 6.49 -16.16
CA GLY A 7 -10.90 5.46 -16.77
C GLY A 7 -9.50 5.37 -16.17
N GLY A 8 -8.92 6.50 -15.75
CA GLY A 8 -7.64 6.53 -15.04
C GLY A 8 -7.71 5.98 -13.61
N GLN A 9 -8.78 6.27 -12.88
CA GLN A 9 -9.02 5.72 -11.54
C GLN A 9 -9.28 4.21 -11.59
N ASP A 10 -10.03 3.74 -12.58
CA ASP A 10 -10.25 2.32 -12.84
C ASP A 10 -8.93 1.61 -13.16
N ALA A 11 -8.10 2.17 -14.05
CA ALA A 11 -6.81 1.57 -14.41
C ALA A 11 -5.83 1.50 -13.23
N ALA A 12 -5.71 2.57 -12.44
CA ALA A 12 -4.86 2.59 -11.26
C ALA A 12 -5.31 1.59 -10.19
N GLN A 13 -6.62 1.49 -9.96
CA GLN A 13 -7.20 0.51 -9.06
C GLN A 13 -6.93 -0.93 -9.52
N GLN A 14 -7.10 -1.22 -10.82
CA GLN A 14 -6.82 -2.55 -11.37
C GLN A 14 -5.32 -2.88 -11.23
N ALA A 15 -4.43 -1.95 -11.60
CA ALA A 15 -2.99 -2.14 -11.46
C ALA A 15 -2.58 -2.42 -10.01
N ALA A 16 -3.05 -1.61 -9.06
CA ALA A 16 -2.80 -1.82 -7.64
C ALA A 16 -3.37 -3.17 -7.16
N GLY A 17 -4.56 -3.56 -7.63
CA GLY A 17 -5.16 -4.86 -7.34
C GLY A 17 -4.34 -6.03 -7.89
N THR A 18 -3.80 -5.90 -9.10
CA THR A 18 -2.91 -6.92 -9.70
C THR A 18 -1.62 -7.04 -8.90
N LEU A 19 -0.99 -5.93 -8.53
CA LEU A 19 0.21 -5.94 -7.69
C LEU A 19 -0.05 -6.53 -6.30
N TRP A 20 -1.21 -6.23 -5.71
CA TRP A 20 -1.63 -6.83 -4.45
C TRP A 20 -1.67 -8.36 -4.53
N ASN A 21 -2.29 -8.90 -5.58
CA ASN A 21 -2.37 -10.34 -5.81
C ASN A 21 -1.00 -10.96 -6.13
N LEU A 22 -0.18 -10.31 -6.95
CA LEU A 22 1.15 -10.80 -7.31
C LEU A 22 2.09 -10.88 -6.10
N ALA A 23 1.98 -9.92 -5.18
CA ALA A 23 2.78 -9.86 -3.96
C ALA A 23 2.29 -10.84 -2.87
N ALA A 24 1.12 -11.46 -3.02
CA ALA A 24 0.55 -12.34 -2.00
C ALA A 24 1.39 -13.61 -1.82
N ASN A 25 2.02 -13.76 -0.65
CA ASN A 25 2.82 -14.92 -0.26
C ASN A 25 3.92 -15.31 -1.26
N ASN A 26 4.50 -14.34 -1.98
CA ASN A 26 5.55 -14.58 -2.96
C ASN A 26 6.67 -13.53 -2.82
N THR A 27 7.71 -13.87 -2.06
CA THR A 27 8.83 -12.97 -1.79
C THR A 27 9.57 -12.53 -3.06
N ALA A 28 9.72 -13.42 -4.05
CA ALA A 28 10.38 -13.08 -5.31
C ALA A 28 9.59 -11.98 -6.07
N ASN A 29 8.26 -12.11 -6.12
CA ASN A 29 7.42 -11.07 -6.72
C ASN A 29 7.44 -9.78 -5.90
N GLN A 30 7.45 -9.87 -4.57
CA GLN A 30 7.52 -8.68 -3.70
C GLN A 30 8.80 -7.87 -3.97
N ASP A 31 9.95 -8.55 -4.03
CA ASP A 31 11.23 -7.93 -4.36
C ASP A 31 11.25 -7.38 -5.80
N ALA A 32 10.73 -8.13 -6.78
CA ALA A 32 10.66 -7.66 -8.16
C ALA A 32 9.81 -6.39 -8.32
N ILE A 33 8.69 -6.29 -7.59
CA ILE A 33 7.84 -5.09 -7.59
C ILE A 33 8.59 -3.89 -6.97
N ARG A 34 9.32 -4.09 -5.87
CA ARG A 34 10.19 -3.04 -5.30
C ARG A 34 11.25 -2.60 -6.30
N GLU A 35 11.96 -3.54 -6.90
CA GLU A 35 13.08 -3.28 -7.82
C GLU A 35 12.62 -2.60 -9.11
N ALA A 36 11.40 -2.87 -9.56
CA ALA A 36 10.75 -2.16 -10.65
C ALA A 36 10.26 -0.74 -10.27
N GLY A 37 10.47 -0.29 -9.03
CA GLY A 37 10.06 1.03 -8.55
C GLY A 37 8.57 1.14 -8.20
N GLY A 38 7.86 0.03 -8.00
CA GLY A 38 6.42 0.02 -7.79
C GLY A 38 5.93 0.64 -6.47
N ILE A 39 6.82 0.81 -5.47
CA ILE A 39 6.44 1.33 -4.14
C ILE A 39 5.99 2.80 -4.21
N GLY A 40 6.72 3.66 -4.91
CA GLY A 40 6.40 5.10 -5.00
C GLY A 40 4.99 5.36 -5.52
N PRO A 41 4.62 4.82 -6.69
CA PRO A 41 3.27 4.94 -7.23
C PRO A 41 2.19 4.39 -6.29
N LEU A 42 2.44 3.27 -5.59
CA LEU A 42 1.49 2.75 -4.60
C LEU A 42 1.29 3.72 -3.44
N VAL A 43 2.33 4.41 -2.98
CA VAL A 43 2.22 5.44 -1.94
C VAL A 43 1.44 6.65 -2.44
N GLU A 44 1.67 7.10 -3.67
CA GLU A 44 0.89 8.18 -4.29
C GLU A 44 -0.61 7.85 -4.38
N LEU A 45 -0.95 6.58 -4.65
CA LEU A 45 -2.34 6.15 -4.66
C LEU A 45 -3.00 6.25 -3.27
N LEU A 46 -2.27 6.10 -2.17
CA LEU A 46 -2.83 6.29 -0.82
C LEU A 46 -3.34 7.72 -0.60
N CYS A 47 -2.74 8.72 -1.26
CA CYS A 47 -3.13 10.13 -1.15
C CYS A 47 -4.53 10.42 -1.71
N GLN A 48 -5.11 9.50 -2.49
CA GLN A 48 -6.47 9.65 -3.01
C GLN A 48 -7.55 9.49 -1.93
N GLY A 49 -7.16 9.08 -0.72
CA GLY A 49 -8.03 9.06 0.45
C GLY A 49 -8.92 7.83 0.56
N VAL A 50 -9.71 7.80 1.64
CA VAL A 50 -10.43 6.61 2.14
C VAL A 50 -11.54 6.08 1.22
N ALA A 51 -12.12 6.95 0.38
CA ALA A 51 -13.19 6.57 -0.53
C ALA A 51 -12.70 6.02 -1.88
N SER A 52 -11.38 6.09 -2.14
CA SER A 52 -10.81 5.60 -3.39
C SER A 52 -10.52 4.10 -3.29
N GLY A 53 -11.12 3.33 -4.19
CA GLY A 53 -10.81 1.91 -4.34
C GLY A 53 -9.32 1.68 -4.69
N ALA A 54 -8.68 2.63 -5.37
CA ALA A 54 -7.23 2.57 -5.63
C ALA A 54 -6.41 2.67 -4.34
N SER A 55 -6.78 3.55 -3.40
CA SER A 55 -6.12 3.65 -2.08
C SER A 55 -6.23 2.34 -1.30
N GLN A 56 -7.41 1.71 -1.29
CA GLN A 56 -7.63 0.43 -0.62
C GLN A 56 -6.73 -0.66 -1.22
N LYS A 57 -6.72 -0.80 -2.55
CA LYS A 57 -5.89 -1.80 -3.23
C LYS A 57 -4.40 -1.52 -3.03
N ALA A 58 -3.99 -0.25 -3.03
CA ALA A 58 -2.62 0.14 -2.77
C ALA A 58 -2.18 -0.19 -1.34
N ALA A 59 -3.03 0.06 -0.34
CA ALA A 59 -2.76 -0.33 1.05
C ALA A 59 -2.58 -1.85 1.18
N GLY A 60 -3.43 -2.64 0.51
CA GLY A 60 -3.30 -4.10 0.48
C GLY A 60 -2.01 -4.57 -0.19
N ALA A 61 -1.64 -3.96 -1.32
CA ALA A 61 -0.38 -4.25 -1.99
C ALA A 61 0.82 -3.95 -1.08
N LEU A 62 0.84 -2.77 -0.45
CA LEU A 62 1.89 -2.38 0.49
C LEU A 62 1.94 -3.31 1.71
N ALA A 63 0.80 -3.82 2.20
CA ALA A 63 0.76 -4.80 3.27
C ALA A 63 1.47 -6.11 2.87
N ASN A 64 1.21 -6.61 1.67
CA ASN A 64 1.88 -7.80 1.15
C ASN A 64 3.37 -7.57 0.91
N LEU A 65 3.75 -6.42 0.35
CA LEU A 65 5.15 -6.06 0.13
C LEU A 65 5.93 -5.98 1.46
N ALA A 66 5.33 -5.39 2.50
CA ALA A 66 5.91 -5.22 3.82
C ALA A 66 6.15 -6.54 4.60
N ALA A 67 5.77 -7.70 4.04
CA ALA A 67 6.17 -8.99 4.59
C ALA A 67 7.68 -9.24 4.46
N GLY A 68 8.35 -8.62 3.49
CA GLY A 68 9.80 -8.70 3.28
C GLY A 68 10.54 -7.50 3.91
N GLN A 69 11.57 -7.76 4.70
CA GLN A 69 12.27 -6.70 5.47
C GLN A 69 12.85 -5.58 4.60
N ARG A 70 13.45 -5.91 3.44
CA ARG A 70 13.99 -4.90 2.50
C ARG A 70 12.90 -3.97 1.95
N ASN A 71 11.69 -4.50 1.79
CA ASN A 71 10.55 -3.74 1.30
C ASN A 71 9.99 -2.86 2.41
N GLN A 72 10.04 -3.28 3.67
CA GLN A 72 9.58 -2.47 4.79
C GLN A 72 10.31 -1.12 4.87
N ASP A 73 11.64 -1.14 4.76
CA ASP A 73 12.45 0.08 4.77
C ASP A 73 12.11 0.98 3.59
N ALA A 74 12.03 0.42 2.37
CA ALA A 74 11.67 1.16 1.17
C ALA A 74 10.27 1.78 1.23
N ILE A 75 9.29 1.08 1.81
CA ILE A 75 7.93 1.59 2.01
C ILE A 75 7.91 2.75 3.01
N ARG A 76 8.68 2.65 4.11
CA ARG A 76 8.81 3.75 5.08
C ARG A 76 9.48 4.95 4.42
N GLU A 77 10.60 4.75 3.73
CA GLU A 77 11.38 5.81 3.07
C GLU A 77 10.58 6.52 1.97
N ALA A 78 9.67 5.80 1.32
CA ALA A 78 8.71 6.39 0.38
C ALA A 78 7.61 7.24 1.05
N GLY A 79 7.55 7.30 2.38
CA GLY A 79 6.60 8.14 3.12
C GLY A 79 5.20 7.52 3.30
N ALA A 80 5.06 6.19 3.24
CA ALA A 80 3.76 5.54 3.31
C ALA A 80 3.03 5.70 4.66
N VAL A 81 3.78 5.75 5.77
CA VAL A 81 3.24 5.69 7.15
C VAL A 81 2.14 6.74 7.43
N PRO A 82 2.34 8.05 7.22
CA PRO A 82 1.30 9.05 7.50
C PRO A 82 0.02 8.81 6.68
N HIS A 83 0.12 8.29 5.46
CA HIS A 83 -1.04 8.02 4.60
C HIS A 83 -1.79 6.76 5.05
N LEU A 84 -1.06 5.73 5.46
CA LEU A 84 -1.65 4.53 6.07
C LEU A 84 -2.39 4.88 7.37
N VAL A 85 -1.81 5.74 8.23
CA VAL A 85 -2.49 6.23 9.45
C VAL A 85 -3.74 7.04 9.10
N SER A 86 -3.69 7.87 8.05
CA SER A 86 -4.88 8.60 7.58
C SER A 86 -6.01 7.64 7.19
N LEU A 87 -5.69 6.53 6.49
CA LEU A 87 -6.68 5.53 6.07
C LEU A 87 -7.36 4.80 7.24
N LEU A 88 -6.75 4.73 8.43
CA LEU A 88 -7.40 4.14 9.61
C LEU A 88 -8.64 4.92 10.05
N HIS A 89 -8.74 6.20 9.71
CA HIS A 89 -9.91 7.03 10.02
C HIS A 89 -11.13 6.73 9.14
N ALA A 90 -11.02 5.78 8.18
CA ALA A 90 -12.15 5.32 7.36
C ALA A 90 -13.23 4.55 8.15
N GLY A 91 -12.95 4.19 9.41
CA GLY A 91 -13.83 3.42 10.28
C GLY A 91 -13.54 1.91 10.27
N GLU A 92 -13.88 1.22 11.36
CA GLU A 92 -13.48 -0.18 11.61
C GLU A 92 -14.01 -1.20 10.59
N ALA A 93 -15.18 -0.93 10.00
CA ALA A 93 -15.77 -1.77 8.97
C ALA A 93 -15.18 -1.52 7.56
N SER A 94 -14.29 -0.54 7.40
CA SER A 94 -13.70 -0.21 6.11
C SER A 94 -12.57 -1.18 5.77
N GLU A 95 -12.67 -1.82 4.60
CA GLU A 95 -11.57 -2.61 4.06
C GLU A 95 -10.28 -1.79 3.94
N ALA A 96 -10.35 -0.50 3.64
CA ALA A 96 -9.19 0.37 3.57
C ALA A 96 -8.46 0.48 4.93
N ALA A 97 -9.22 0.58 6.03
CA ALA A 97 -8.67 0.60 7.38
C ALA A 97 -8.04 -0.75 7.75
N GLN A 98 -8.67 -1.86 7.38
CA GLN A 98 -8.11 -3.21 7.60
C GLN A 98 -6.80 -3.42 6.85
N GLN A 99 -6.73 -3.03 5.57
CA GLN A 99 -5.50 -3.14 4.79
C GLN A 99 -4.40 -2.22 5.33
N ALA A 100 -4.74 -1.00 5.72
CA ALA A 100 -3.80 -0.05 6.32
C ALA A 100 -3.24 -0.57 7.65
N ALA A 101 -4.09 -1.13 8.52
CA ALA A 101 -3.66 -1.76 9.76
C ALA A 101 -2.74 -2.96 9.50
N GLY A 102 -3.06 -3.79 8.50
CA GLY A 102 -2.21 -4.89 8.05
C GLY A 102 -0.83 -4.43 7.58
N ALA A 103 -0.79 -3.35 6.79
CA ALA A 103 0.45 -2.75 6.33
C ALA A 103 1.30 -2.22 7.49
N LEU A 104 0.71 -1.44 8.40
CA LEU A 104 1.41 -0.91 9.57
C LEU A 104 1.93 -2.01 10.49
N ARG A 105 1.13 -3.05 10.74
CA ARG A 105 1.55 -4.25 11.48
C ARG A 105 2.77 -4.90 10.83
N ASN A 106 2.75 -5.07 9.51
CA ASN A 106 3.85 -5.70 8.79
C ASN A 106 5.10 -4.81 8.76
N LEU A 107 4.94 -3.49 8.64
CA LEU A 107 6.06 -2.54 8.72
C LEU A 107 6.74 -2.55 10.09
N ALA A 108 5.96 -2.67 11.17
CA ALA A 108 6.48 -2.78 12.53
C ALA A 108 7.00 -4.20 12.87
N ALA A 109 6.61 -5.21 12.11
CA ALA A 109 7.04 -6.58 12.32
C ALA A 109 8.53 -6.73 11.97
N ASN A 110 9.34 -7.07 12.98
CA ASN A 110 10.77 -7.38 12.83
C ASN A 110 11.68 -6.23 12.39
N ASN A 111 11.22 -4.96 12.42
CA ASN A 111 12.06 -3.80 12.11
C ASN A 111 11.96 -2.74 13.22
N THR A 112 12.97 -2.68 14.09
CA THR A 112 13.01 -1.76 15.24
C THR A 112 13.03 -0.29 14.82
N ALA A 113 13.61 0.03 13.66
CA ALA A 113 13.62 1.39 13.14
C ALA A 113 12.24 1.82 12.63
N ASN A 114 11.45 0.89 12.09
CA ASN A 114 10.07 1.15 11.70
C ASN A 114 9.11 1.18 12.90
N LYS A 115 9.38 0.38 13.95
CA LYS A 115 8.61 0.44 15.21
C LYS A 115 8.65 1.81 15.87
N ASN A 116 9.72 2.58 15.69
CA ASN A 116 9.83 3.93 16.25
C ASN A 116 9.13 4.99 15.38
N ALA A 117 8.74 4.63 14.15
CA ALA A 117 8.16 5.54 13.17
C ALA A 117 6.64 5.33 12.98
N VAL A 118 6.13 4.15 13.33
CA VAL A 118 4.69 3.77 13.32
C VAL A 118 4.03 4.14 14.65
#